data_AF-A0A7J3DMX3-F1
#
_entry.id   AF-A0A7J3DMX3-F1
#
_cell.length_a   1.000
_cell.length_b   1.000
_cell.length_c   1.000
_cell.angle_alpha   90.00
_cell.angle_beta   90.00
_cell.angle_gamma   90.00
#
_symmetry.space_group_name_H-M   'P 1'
#
loop_
_entity.id
_entity.type
_entity.pdbx_description
1 polymer ?
#
loop_
_entity_poly.entity_id
_entity_poly.type
_entity_poly.pdbx_seq_one_letter_code
_entity_poly.pdbx_strand_id
1 'polypeptide(L)'
;MAERKFLAIFVIVGFIFAITFITILMLFLPAISHEKENLAYYKSTGLQIHNDLQGILQDAKSMLPSTADINLDDADEIMRFNINLSLIDDLAWIAEQEGANYEKLKLATSYEDANKYVKKELACSVMVQYILLLSMVFEDTGLALPEEELLAKYNETAEKLLQSQEKLKISDELLEGFREEFGLKVEEIKPEVEELFAGYVKHVASKFALANSTKNRERAYVEAKKILTIAQT
;
A
#
# COMPACT_ATOMS: atom_id res chain seq x y z
N MET A 1 5.71 -10.02 26.48
CA MET A 1 6.28 -10.74 25.32
C MET A 1 5.56 -10.39 24.01
N ALA A 2 4.30 -9.92 24.04
CA ALA A 2 3.54 -9.42 22.88
C ALA A 2 4.05 -8.09 22.29
N GLU A 3 4.66 -7.21 23.09
CA GLU A 3 5.24 -5.93 22.63
C GLU A 3 6.37 -6.11 21.59
N ARG A 4 7.02 -7.28 21.55
CA ARG A 4 8.14 -7.52 20.61
C ARG A 4 7.70 -7.83 19.18
N LYS A 5 6.42 -8.12 18.93
CA LYS A 5 5.91 -8.42 17.58
C LYS A 5 5.55 -7.16 16.79
N PHE A 6 5.14 -6.08 17.48
CA PHE A 6 4.86 -4.80 16.84
C PHE A 6 6.15 -4.17 16.27
N LEU A 7 7.27 -4.34 16.99
CA LEU A 7 8.62 -4.00 16.53
C LEU A 7 9.02 -4.69 15.21
N ALA A 8 8.38 -5.80 14.82
CA ALA A 8 8.67 -6.48 13.56
C ALA A 8 8.09 -5.74 12.34
N ILE A 9 6.97 -5.04 12.49
CA ILE A 9 6.44 -4.12 11.47
C ILE A 9 7.44 -2.97 11.25
N PHE A 10 8.05 -2.43 12.32
CA PHE A 10 9.10 -1.42 12.22
C PHE A 10 10.37 -1.92 11.50
N VAL A 11 10.73 -3.20 11.67
CA VAL A 11 11.84 -3.80 10.91
C VAL A 11 11.48 -3.97 9.44
N ILE A 12 10.24 -4.35 9.11
CA ILE A 12 9.74 -4.37 7.72
C ILE A 12 9.76 -2.96 7.14
N VAL A 13 9.25 -1.94 7.84
CA VAL A 13 9.26 -0.54 7.40
C VAL A 13 10.69 -0.04 7.16
N GLY A 14 11.65 -0.37 8.05
CA GLY A 14 13.07 -0.07 7.85
C GLY A 14 13.72 -0.85 6.69
N PHE A 15 13.26 -2.07 6.41
CA PHE A 15 13.71 -2.88 5.26
C PHE A 15 13.14 -2.37 3.94
N ILE A 16 11.90 -1.86 3.95
CA ILE A 16 11.23 -1.23 2.82
C ILE A 16 11.90 0.10 2.48
N PHE A 17 12.30 0.88 3.49
CA PHE A 17 13.19 2.02 3.31
C PHE A 17 14.49 1.65 2.56
N ALA A 18 15.10 0.52 2.89
CA ALA A 18 16.34 0.05 2.23
C ALA A 18 16.10 -0.49 0.81
N ILE A 19 14.95 -1.13 0.56
CA ILE A 19 14.52 -1.64 -0.75
C ILE A 19 14.31 -0.48 -1.73
N THR A 20 13.63 0.59 -1.30
CA THR A 20 13.35 1.76 -2.15
C THR A 20 14.63 2.56 -2.45
N PHE A 21 15.58 2.60 -1.50
CA PHE A 21 16.87 3.30 -1.64
C PHE A 21 17.76 2.74 -2.76
N ILE A 22 17.68 1.43 -3.07
CA ILE A 22 18.50 0.80 -4.12
C ILE A 22 17.90 1.00 -5.51
N THR A 23 16.58 0.98 -5.65
CA THR A 23 15.89 1.11 -6.96
C THR A 23 16.03 2.53 -7.53
N ILE A 24 16.12 3.52 -6.65
CA ILE A 24 16.08 4.94 -7.01
C ILE A 24 17.45 5.47 -7.46
N LEU A 25 18.53 4.91 -6.92
CA LEU A 25 19.89 5.28 -7.31
C LEU A 25 20.18 4.99 -8.80
N MET A 26 19.35 4.18 -9.47
CA MET A 26 19.51 3.88 -10.88
C MET A 26 18.58 4.66 -11.83
N LEU A 27 17.50 5.28 -11.35
CA LEU A 27 16.46 5.89 -12.20
C LEU A 27 16.86 7.19 -12.91
N PHE A 28 18.03 7.76 -12.62
CA PHE A 28 18.51 8.99 -13.26
C PHE A 28 19.92 8.92 -13.84
N LEU A 29 20.36 7.74 -14.29
CA LEU A 29 21.43 7.71 -15.28
C LEU A 29 20.88 8.27 -16.60
N PRO A 30 21.43 9.38 -17.11
CA PRO A 30 20.94 10.01 -18.34
C PRO A 30 20.97 8.97 -19.46
N ALA A 31 19.83 8.84 -20.14
CA ALA A 31 19.61 8.10 -21.38
C ALA A 31 20.87 7.41 -21.90
N ILE A 32 21.08 6.15 -21.52
CA ILE A 32 22.13 5.36 -22.15
C ILE A 32 21.78 5.37 -23.64
N SER A 33 22.72 5.78 -24.48
CA SER A 33 22.52 6.13 -25.89
C SER A 33 22.10 4.95 -26.80
N HIS A 34 21.73 3.82 -26.20
CA HIS A 34 21.33 2.59 -26.87
C HIS A 34 19.99 2.06 -26.33
N GLU A 35 18.99 1.97 -27.22
CA GLU A 35 17.64 1.49 -26.93
C GLU A 35 17.61 0.09 -26.25
N LYS A 36 18.54 -0.79 -26.63
CA LYS A 36 18.70 -2.13 -26.03
C LYS A 36 19.20 -2.08 -24.59
N GLU A 37 20.08 -1.16 -24.26
CA GLU A 37 20.62 -1.00 -22.90
C GLU A 37 19.54 -0.42 -21.97
N ASN A 38 18.72 0.50 -22.48
CA ASN A 38 17.54 1.01 -21.77
C ASN A 38 16.45 -0.07 -21.56
N LEU A 39 16.22 -0.95 -22.53
CA LEU A 39 15.24 -2.05 -22.40
C LEU A 39 15.68 -3.06 -21.32
N ALA A 40 16.94 -3.48 -21.34
CA ALA A 40 17.47 -4.39 -20.33
C ALA A 40 17.44 -3.76 -18.93
N TYR A 41 17.77 -2.48 -18.84
CA TYR A 41 17.71 -1.70 -17.60
C TYR A 41 16.30 -1.67 -16.99
N TYR A 42 15.27 -1.32 -17.78
CA TYR A 42 13.90 -1.28 -17.28
C TYR A 42 13.37 -2.64 -16.85
N LYS A 43 13.68 -3.72 -17.60
CA LYS A 43 13.31 -5.08 -17.19
C LYS A 43 13.99 -5.50 -15.90
N SER A 44 15.27 -5.16 -15.72
CA SER A 44 15.99 -5.41 -14.47
C SER A 44 15.37 -4.66 -13.29
N THR A 45 14.99 -3.40 -13.52
CA THR A 45 14.33 -2.55 -12.51
C THR A 45 12.98 -3.15 -12.09
N GLY A 46 12.14 -3.53 -13.06
CA GLY A 46 10.86 -4.18 -12.78
C GLY A 46 11.00 -5.52 -12.07
N LEU A 47 11.99 -6.35 -12.45
CA LEU A 47 12.26 -7.61 -11.74
C LEU A 47 12.63 -7.38 -10.26
N GLN A 48 13.41 -6.34 -9.98
CA GLN A 48 13.75 -5.98 -8.60
C GLN A 48 12.49 -5.57 -7.82
N ILE A 49 11.72 -4.61 -8.37
CA ILE A 49 10.46 -4.16 -7.78
C ILE A 49 9.53 -5.33 -7.50
N HIS A 50 9.36 -6.23 -8.48
CA HIS A 50 8.56 -7.44 -8.35
C HIS A 50 9.02 -8.29 -7.16
N ASN A 51 10.30 -8.66 -7.12
CA ASN A 51 10.83 -9.50 -6.04
C ASN A 51 10.65 -8.85 -4.67
N ASP A 52 10.88 -7.55 -4.57
CA ASP A 52 10.76 -6.79 -3.33
C ASP A 52 9.30 -6.75 -2.85
N LEU A 53 8.35 -6.45 -3.73
CA LEU A 53 6.91 -6.42 -3.44
C LEU A 53 6.38 -7.80 -3.02
N GLN A 54 6.75 -8.86 -3.74
CA GLN A 54 6.36 -10.23 -3.39
C GLN A 54 6.96 -10.66 -2.05
N GLY A 55 8.21 -10.25 -1.76
CA GLY A 55 8.87 -10.45 -0.48
C GLY A 55 8.13 -9.79 0.67
N ILE A 56 7.76 -8.51 0.53
CA ILE A 56 6.98 -7.76 1.52
C ILE A 56 5.66 -8.47 1.83
N LEU A 57 4.93 -8.90 0.79
CA LEU A 57 3.67 -9.62 0.97
C LEU A 57 3.87 -10.97 1.68
N GLN A 58 4.92 -11.71 1.32
CA GLN A 58 5.23 -12.99 1.96
C GLN A 58 5.58 -12.80 3.44
N ASP A 59 6.40 -11.80 3.75
CA ASP A 59 6.78 -11.46 5.12
C ASP A 59 5.55 -11.04 5.94
N ALA A 60 4.71 -10.15 5.40
CA ALA A 60 3.47 -9.74 6.05
C ALA A 60 2.54 -10.93 6.34
N LYS A 61 2.40 -11.87 5.39
CA LYS A 61 1.62 -13.10 5.58
C LYS A 61 2.22 -14.01 6.66
N SER A 62 3.54 -14.12 6.72
CA SER A 62 4.23 -14.97 7.71
C SER A 62 4.10 -14.45 9.15
N MET A 63 3.84 -13.15 9.31
CA MET A 63 3.66 -12.51 10.61
C MET A 63 2.24 -12.60 11.14
N LEU A 64 1.26 -12.98 10.30
CA LEU A 64 -0.12 -13.15 10.74
C LEU A 64 -0.20 -14.37 11.67
N PRO A 65 -0.71 -14.23 12.91
CA PRO A 65 -0.93 -15.37 13.78
C PRO A 65 -1.92 -16.35 13.14
N SER A 66 -1.70 -17.65 13.36
CA SER A 66 -2.69 -18.66 13.00
C SER A 66 -4.01 -18.33 13.68
N THR A 67 -5.14 -18.53 12.99
CA THR A 67 -6.46 -18.30 13.56
C THR A 67 -6.74 -19.19 14.78
N ALA A 68 -6.02 -20.31 14.91
CA ALA A 68 -6.08 -21.18 16.08
C ALA A 68 -5.37 -20.60 17.32
N ASP A 69 -4.49 -19.63 17.13
CA ASP A 69 -3.66 -19.02 18.18
C ASP A 69 -4.19 -17.66 18.65
N ILE A 70 -5.33 -17.20 18.11
CA ILE A 70 -5.94 -15.91 18.47
C ILE A 70 -6.86 -16.12 19.66
N ASN A 71 -6.67 -15.35 20.73
CA ASN A 71 -7.62 -15.31 21.83
C ASN A 71 -8.85 -14.49 21.43
N LEU A 72 -9.94 -15.18 21.10
CA LEU A 72 -11.21 -14.54 20.73
C LEU A 72 -11.94 -13.88 21.91
N ASP A 73 -11.45 -14.06 23.14
CA ASP A 73 -11.96 -13.36 24.32
C ASP A 73 -11.17 -12.06 24.60
N ASP A 74 -10.07 -11.81 23.88
CA ASP A 74 -9.25 -10.61 23.99
C ASP A 74 -9.56 -9.63 22.85
N ALA A 75 -10.29 -8.56 23.17
CA ALA A 75 -10.70 -7.53 22.20
C ALA A 75 -9.50 -6.87 21.51
N ASP A 76 -8.37 -6.71 22.19
CA ASP A 76 -7.17 -6.12 21.60
C ASP A 76 -6.52 -7.08 20.60
N GLU A 77 -6.51 -8.39 20.87
CA GLU A 77 -5.99 -9.38 19.92
C GLU A 77 -6.87 -9.46 18.66
N ILE A 78 -8.19 -9.40 18.81
CA ILE A 78 -9.14 -9.38 17.68
C ILE A 78 -8.93 -8.13 16.82
N MET A 79 -8.78 -6.95 17.44
CA MET A 79 -8.53 -5.71 16.69
C MET A 79 -7.18 -5.77 15.96
N ARG A 80 -6.09 -6.17 16.65
CA ARG A 80 -4.77 -6.34 16.02
C ARG A 80 -4.83 -7.29 14.83
N PHE A 81 -5.56 -8.40 14.96
CA PHE A 81 -5.75 -9.34 13.86
C PHE A 81 -6.46 -8.68 12.67
N ASN A 82 -7.53 -7.93 12.90
CA ASN A 82 -8.27 -7.25 11.82
C ASN A 82 -7.44 -6.15 11.13
N ILE A 83 -6.62 -5.41 11.88
CA ILE A 83 -5.66 -4.43 11.32
C ILE A 83 -4.65 -5.14 10.41
N ASN A 84 -4.01 -6.21 10.90
CA ASN A 84 -3.00 -6.94 10.13
C ASN A 84 -3.61 -7.62 8.89
N LEU A 85 -4.79 -8.23 9.03
CA LEU A 85 -5.52 -8.81 7.91
C LEU A 85 -5.88 -7.74 6.86
N SER A 86 -6.16 -6.52 7.30
CA SER A 86 -6.47 -5.39 6.42
C SER A 86 -5.25 -4.88 5.66
N LEU A 87 -4.10 -4.78 6.32
CA LEU A 87 -2.83 -4.51 5.65
C LEU A 87 -2.48 -5.60 4.62
N ILE A 88 -2.61 -6.88 4.97
CA ILE A 88 -2.29 -7.98 4.05
C ILE A 88 -3.20 -7.98 2.83
N ASP A 89 -4.49 -7.67 3.00
CA ASP A 89 -5.42 -7.52 1.89
C ASP A 89 -4.98 -6.44 0.90
N ASP A 90 -4.58 -5.27 1.42
CA ASP A 90 -4.10 -4.16 0.62
C ASP A 90 -2.78 -4.49 -0.11
N LEU A 91 -1.84 -5.12 0.62
CA LEU A 91 -0.56 -5.58 0.06
C LEU A 91 -0.77 -6.68 -1.00
N ALA A 92 -1.76 -7.56 -0.82
CA ALA A 92 -2.09 -8.58 -1.81
C ALA A 92 -2.70 -7.95 -3.07
N TRP A 93 -3.55 -6.94 -2.90
CA TRP A 93 -4.14 -6.23 -4.03
C TRP A 93 -3.09 -5.47 -4.85
N ILE A 94 -2.18 -4.75 -4.19
CA ILE A 94 -1.12 -4.02 -4.92
C ILE A 94 -0.13 -4.98 -5.59
N ALA A 95 0.19 -6.13 -4.96
CA ALA A 95 1.02 -7.17 -5.56
C ALA A 95 0.36 -7.82 -6.79
N GLU A 96 -0.97 -7.91 -6.83
CA GLU A 96 -1.70 -8.35 -8.03
C GLU A 96 -1.58 -7.32 -9.16
N GLN A 97 -1.70 -6.03 -8.85
CA GLN A 97 -1.54 -4.96 -9.85
C GLN A 97 -0.12 -4.92 -10.40
N GLU A 98 0.88 -5.01 -9.52
CA GLU A 98 2.30 -5.10 -9.86
C GLU A 98 2.56 -6.33 -10.75
N GLY A 99 2.18 -7.53 -10.33
CA GLY A 99 2.45 -8.74 -11.12
C GLY A 99 1.89 -8.69 -12.54
N ALA A 100 0.73 -8.06 -12.73
CA ALA A 100 0.14 -7.84 -14.06
C ALA A 100 0.92 -6.83 -14.92
N ASN A 101 1.57 -5.84 -14.31
CA ASN A 101 2.42 -4.86 -14.99
C ASN A 101 3.81 -5.44 -15.27
N TYR A 102 4.41 -6.15 -14.32
CA TYR A 102 5.69 -6.84 -14.47
C TYR A 102 5.68 -7.85 -15.63
N GLU A 103 4.64 -8.69 -15.76
CA GLU A 103 4.55 -9.63 -16.89
C GLU A 103 4.49 -8.90 -18.25
N LYS A 104 3.85 -7.73 -18.32
CA LYS A 104 3.85 -6.90 -19.54
C LYS A 104 5.23 -6.28 -19.80
N LEU A 105 5.92 -5.81 -18.76
CA LEU A 105 7.28 -5.28 -18.84
C LEU A 105 8.28 -6.33 -19.32
N LYS A 106 8.19 -7.55 -18.79
CA LYS A 106 9.01 -8.70 -19.19
C LYS A 106 8.85 -9.03 -20.67
N LEU A 107 7.62 -8.94 -21.19
CA LEU A 107 7.30 -9.17 -22.59
C LEU A 107 7.56 -7.97 -23.51
N ALA A 108 7.85 -6.78 -22.98
CA ALA A 108 8.08 -5.58 -23.78
C ALA A 108 9.27 -5.75 -24.75
N THR A 109 9.06 -5.34 -26.01
CA THR A 109 10.06 -5.41 -27.08
C THR A 109 10.56 -4.03 -27.53
N SER A 110 9.89 -2.96 -27.08
CA SER A 110 10.21 -1.58 -27.40
C SER A 110 10.60 -0.79 -26.14
N TYR A 111 11.39 0.28 -26.33
CA TYR A 111 11.68 1.22 -25.24
C TYR A 111 10.40 1.87 -24.69
N GLU A 112 9.46 2.24 -25.56
CA GLU A 112 8.22 2.93 -25.16
C GLU A 112 7.37 2.06 -24.23
N ASP A 113 7.16 0.79 -24.59
CA ASP A 113 6.41 -0.15 -23.75
C ASP A 113 7.12 -0.41 -22.44
N ALA A 114 8.44 -0.63 -22.48
CA ALA A 114 9.21 -0.88 -21.26
C ALA A 114 9.21 0.33 -20.32
N ASN A 115 9.36 1.53 -20.86
CA ASN A 115 9.25 2.79 -20.10
C ASN A 115 7.86 2.96 -19.49
N LYS A 116 6.79 2.64 -20.24
CA LYS A 116 5.42 2.70 -19.72
C LYS A 116 5.21 1.75 -18.55
N TYR A 117 5.61 0.49 -18.68
CA TYR A 117 5.35 -0.50 -17.64
C TYR A 117 6.26 -0.32 -16.43
N VAL A 118 7.54 0.07 -16.61
CA VAL A 118 8.41 0.35 -15.45
C VAL A 118 7.89 1.53 -14.62
N LYS A 119 7.28 2.55 -15.24
CA LYS A 119 6.60 3.63 -14.48
C LYS A 119 5.44 3.12 -13.64
N LYS A 120 4.66 2.16 -14.16
CA LYS A 120 3.60 1.50 -13.39
C LYS A 120 4.16 0.65 -12.24
N GLU A 121 5.30 -0.02 -12.43
CA GLU A 121 6.02 -0.73 -11.35
C GLU A 121 6.48 0.25 -10.24
N LEU A 122 7.03 1.39 -10.64
CA LEU A 122 7.44 2.43 -9.70
C LEU A 122 6.25 3.01 -8.94
N ALA A 123 5.12 3.23 -9.61
CA ALA A 123 3.89 3.64 -8.96
C ALA A 123 3.41 2.60 -7.93
N CYS A 124 3.55 1.30 -8.21
CA CYS A 124 3.25 0.25 -7.23
C CYS A 124 4.16 0.36 -6.00
N SER A 125 5.46 0.65 -6.19
CA SER A 125 6.41 0.84 -5.09
C SER A 125 6.05 2.04 -4.20
N VAL A 126 5.60 3.15 -4.80
CA VAL A 126 5.11 4.32 -4.05
C VAL A 126 3.83 3.98 -3.28
N MET A 127 2.89 3.27 -3.92
CA MET A 127 1.63 2.87 -3.29
C MET A 127 1.82 1.89 -2.12
N VAL A 128 2.81 0.99 -2.17
CA VAL A 128 3.16 0.14 -1.02
C VAL A 128 3.56 0.98 0.18
N GLN A 129 4.41 1.98 -0.01
CA GLN A 129 4.83 2.87 1.06
C GLN A 129 3.63 3.64 1.63
N TYR A 130 2.75 4.13 0.76
CA TYR A 130 1.51 4.76 1.19
C TYR A 130 0.63 3.82 2.04
N ILE A 131 0.42 2.58 1.60
CA ILE A 131 -0.38 1.58 2.33
C ILE A 131 0.21 1.30 3.72
N LEU A 132 1.54 1.26 3.82
CA LEU A 132 2.25 1.06 5.09
C LEU A 132 2.10 2.27 6.01
N LEU A 133 2.30 3.49 5.50
CA LEU A 133 2.06 4.73 6.24
C LEU A 133 0.60 4.83 6.72
N LEU A 134 -0.35 4.46 5.86
CA LEU A 134 -1.76 4.42 6.21
C LEU A 134 -2.06 3.40 7.32
N SER A 135 -1.28 2.32 7.42
CA SER A 135 -1.41 1.36 8.51
C SER A 135 -0.82 1.87 9.83
N MET A 136 0.08 2.85 9.80
CA MET A 136 0.63 3.47 11.01
C MET A 136 -0.40 4.30 11.79
N VAL A 137 -1.51 4.71 11.18
CA VAL A 137 -2.56 5.46 11.91
C VAL A 137 -3.17 4.69 13.07
N PHE A 138 -3.01 3.36 13.09
CA PHE A 138 -3.50 2.49 14.15
C PHE A 138 -2.51 2.34 15.32
N GLU A 139 -1.27 2.82 15.19
CA GLU A 139 -0.29 2.81 16.28
C GLU A 139 -0.66 3.83 17.38
N ASP A 140 -1.16 5.00 16.98
CA ASP A 140 -1.41 6.13 17.89
C ASP A 140 -2.75 6.09 18.62
N THR A 141 -3.75 5.35 18.13
CA THR A 141 -5.13 5.41 18.67
C THR A 141 -5.47 4.33 19.69
N GLY A 142 -4.51 3.46 20.03
CA GLY A 142 -4.80 2.25 20.81
C GLY A 142 -5.57 1.20 20.00
N LEU A 143 -5.70 0.01 20.58
CA LEU A 143 -6.22 -1.19 19.91
C LEU A 143 -7.64 -1.56 20.35
N ALA A 144 -8.29 -0.68 21.10
CA ALA A 144 -9.67 -0.85 21.50
C ALA A 144 -10.62 -0.41 20.38
N LEU A 145 -11.67 -1.19 20.15
CA LEU A 145 -12.79 -0.75 19.32
C LEU A 145 -13.45 0.47 19.98
N PRO A 146 -13.73 1.56 19.23
CA PRO A 146 -14.43 2.71 19.79
C PRO A 146 -15.83 2.35 20.32
N GLU A 147 -16.36 3.21 21.20
CA GLU A 147 -17.75 3.15 21.60
C GLU A 147 -18.70 3.22 20.40
N GLU A 148 -19.88 2.61 20.52
CA GLU A 148 -20.81 2.38 19.39
C GLU A 148 -21.22 3.68 18.67
N GLU A 149 -21.41 4.77 19.42
CA GLU A 149 -21.75 6.08 18.84
C GLU A 149 -20.63 6.61 17.94
N LEU A 150 -19.37 6.48 18.37
CA LEU A 150 -18.22 6.92 17.60
C LEU A 150 -17.97 6.01 16.39
N LEU A 151 -18.17 4.69 16.56
CA LEU A 151 -18.09 3.73 15.46
C LEU A 151 -19.13 4.04 14.37
N ALA A 152 -20.39 4.27 14.75
CA ALA A 152 -21.46 4.63 13.81
C ALA A 152 -21.13 5.92 13.05
N LYS A 153 -20.58 6.93 13.75
CA LYS A 153 -20.14 8.18 13.13
C LYS A 153 -19.01 7.98 12.12
N TYR A 154 -18.03 7.12 12.41
CA TYR A 154 -16.97 6.82 11.45
C TYR A 154 -17.51 6.13 10.21
N ASN A 155 -18.41 5.15 10.36
CA ASN A 155 -19.03 4.47 9.23
C ASN A 155 -19.85 5.43 8.35
N GLU A 156 -20.72 6.25 8.96
CA GLU A 156 -21.53 7.23 8.22
C GLU A 156 -20.64 8.25 7.49
N THR A 157 -19.57 8.71 8.13
CA THR A 157 -18.63 9.67 7.53
C THR A 157 -17.89 9.04 6.35
N ALA A 158 -17.41 7.80 6.50
CA ALA A 158 -16.74 7.06 5.43
C ALA A 158 -17.67 6.84 4.22
N GLU A 159 -18.93 6.47 4.44
CA GLU A 159 -19.93 6.32 3.38
C GLU A 159 -20.15 7.63 2.61
N LYS A 160 -20.31 8.75 3.32
CA LYS A 160 -20.48 10.08 2.68
C LYS A 160 -19.27 10.47 1.85
N LEU A 161 -18.05 10.22 2.35
CA LEU A 161 -16.81 10.51 1.63
C LEU A 161 -16.72 9.69 0.34
N LEU A 162 -16.99 8.39 0.41
CA LEU A 162 -17.00 7.48 -0.75
C LEU A 162 -18.04 7.88 -1.82
N GLN A 163 -19.21 8.37 -1.40
CA GLN A 163 -20.25 8.88 -2.32
C GLN A 163 -19.85 10.19 -2.98
N SER A 164 -19.21 11.09 -2.23
CA SER A 164 -18.84 12.41 -2.75
C SER A 164 -17.66 12.39 -3.71
N GLN A 165 -16.69 11.49 -3.54
CA GLN A 165 -15.42 11.38 -4.28
C GLN A 165 -14.56 12.65 -4.36
N GLU A 166 -15.05 13.82 -3.92
CA GLU A 166 -14.39 15.13 -4.05
C GLU A 166 -13.09 15.25 -3.24
N LYS A 167 -12.81 14.33 -2.31
CA LYS A 167 -11.70 14.42 -1.35
C LYS A 167 -10.74 13.22 -1.34
N LEU A 168 -10.95 12.20 -2.17
CA LEU A 168 -10.12 11.00 -2.14
C LEU A 168 -9.05 11.10 -3.22
N LYS A 169 -7.97 11.82 -2.91
CA LYS A 169 -6.80 11.98 -3.79
C LYS A 169 -5.53 11.79 -2.96
N ILE A 170 -4.47 11.34 -3.61
CA ILE A 170 -3.15 11.38 -3.00
C ILE A 170 -2.69 12.84 -2.93
N SER A 171 -2.18 13.27 -1.78
CA SER A 171 -1.82 14.66 -1.58
C SER A 171 -0.49 15.01 -2.23
N ASP A 172 -0.38 16.24 -2.73
CA ASP A 172 0.89 16.72 -3.31
C ASP A 172 2.00 16.77 -2.25
N GLU A 173 1.66 16.99 -0.97
CA GLU A 173 2.63 16.97 0.15
C GLU A 173 3.22 15.58 0.36
N LEU A 174 2.40 14.53 0.29
CA LEU A 174 2.88 13.15 0.39
C LEU A 174 3.74 12.77 -0.83
N LEU A 175 3.33 13.19 -2.02
CA LEU A 175 4.12 13.01 -3.26
C LEU A 175 5.46 13.76 -3.20
N GLU A 176 5.48 14.99 -2.66
CA GLU A 176 6.70 15.79 -2.46
C GLU A 176 7.59 15.15 -1.39
N GLY A 177 7.02 14.61 -0.31
CA GLY A 177 7.74 13.81 0.68
C GLY A 177 8.42 12.60 0.04
N PHE A 178 7.72 11.87 -0.85
CA PHE A 178 8.31 10.78 -1.61
C PHE A 178 9.43 11.26 -2.57
N ARG A 179 9.29 12.46 -3.13
CA ARG A 179 10.33 13.07 -3.97
C ARG A 179 11.58 13.44 -3.18
N GLU A 180 11.42 14.08 -2.02
CA GLU A 180 12.53 14.56 -1.18
C GLU A 180 13.29 13.41 -0.53
N GLU A 181 12.55 12.46 0.03
CA GLU A 181 13.11 11.33 0.76
C GLU A 181 13.74 10.30 -0.17
N PHE A 182 13.17 10.14 -1.37
CA PHE A 182 13.57 9.10 -2.28
C PHE A 182 14.01 9.61 -3.65
N GLY A 183 14.38 10.88 -3.83
CA GLY A 183 14.99 11.39 -5.08
C GLY A 183 14.23 11.09 -6.38
N LEU A 184 12.95 10.69 -6.29
CA LEU A 184 12.13 10.33 -7.43
C LEU A 184 11.76 11.61 -8.18
N LYS A 185 11.85 11.59 -9.51
CA LYS A 185 11.03 12.51 -10.30
C LYS A 185 9.59 12.01 -10.27
N VAL A 186 8.94 12.21 -9.13
CA VAL A 186 7.55 11.79 -8.90
C VAL A 186 6.64 12.33 -10.01
N GLU A 187 6.94 13.50 -10.57
CA GLU A 187 6.22 14.07 -11.73
C GLU A 187 6.20 13.16 -12.97
N GLU A 188 7.23 12.33 -13.18
CA GLU A 188 7.27 11.42 -14.34
C GLU A 188 6.41 10.15 -14.15
N ILE A 189 6.01 9.85 -12.91
CA ILE A 189 5.19 8.69 -12.52
C ILE A 189 3.85 9.08 -11.86
N LYS A 190 3.60 10.39 -11.67
CA LYS A 190 2.41 10.93 -11.00
C LYS A 190 1.11 10.43 -11.64
N PRO A 191 0.97 10.42 -12.99
CA PRO A 191 -0.24 9.88 -13.62
C PRO A 191 -0.48 8.40 -13.27
N GLU A 192 0.58 7.59 -13.23
CA GLU A 192 0.51 6.18 -12.87
C GLU A 192 0.16 5.97 -11.39
N VAL A 193 0.68 6.82 -10.50
CA VAL A 193 0.34 6.81 -9.07
C VAL A 193 -1.11 7.22 -8.86
N GLU A 194 -1.60 8.28 -9.50
CA GLU A 194 -2.99 8.74 -9.40
C GLU A 194 -3.99 7.70 -9.92
N GLU A 195 -3.67 7.05 -11.06
CA GLU A 195 -4.47 5.94 -11.61
C GLU A 195 -4.58 4.79 -10.61
N LEU A 196 -3.43 4.38 -10.04
CA LEU A 196 -3.35 3.26 -9.11
C LEU A 196 -4.04 3.58 -7.78
N PHE A 197 -3.90 4.82 -7.30
CA PHE A 197 -4.57 5.32 -6.11
C PHE A 197 -6.10 5.31 -6.25
N ALA A 198 -6.62 5.74 -7.41
CA ALA A 198 -8.06 5.65 -7.68
C ALA A 198 -8.56 4.19 -7.66
N GLY A 199 -7.73 3.24 -8.11
CA GLY A 199 -7.96 1.81 -7.96
C GLY A 199 -7.98 1.36 -6.48
N TYR A 200 -7.01 1.85 -5.70
CA TYR A 200 -6.89 1.53 -4.29
C TYR A 200 -8.07 2.05 -3.46
N VAL A 201 -8.55 3.27 -3.72
CA VAL A 201 -9.76 3.80 -3.08
C VAL A 201 -10.97 2.89 -3.31
N LYS A 202 -11.13 2.35 -4.52
CA LYS A 202 -12.19 1.37 -4.82
C LYS A 202 -11.97 0.05 -4.09
N HIS A 203 -10.73 -0.40 -3.95
CA HIS A 203 -10.38 -1.58 -3.17
C HIS A 203 -10.83 -1.42 -1.71
N VAL A 204 -10.39 -0.34 -1.03
CA VAL A 204 -10.76 -0.05 0.35
C VAL A 204 -12.28 0.08 0.51
N ALA A 205 -12.95 0.79 -0.41
CA ALA A 205 -14.41 0.90 -0.42
C ALA A 205 -15.12 -0.46 -0.48
N SER A 206 -14.60 -1.39 -1.30
CA SER A 206 -15.16 -2.75 -1.40
C SER A 206 -14.98 -3.55 -0.11
N LYS A 207 -13.82 -3.41 0.56
CA LYS A 207 -13.53 -4.05 1.84
C LYS A 207 -14.40 -3.50 2.96
N PHE A 208 -14.60 -2.18 2.98
CA PHE A 208 -15.53 -1.53 3.90
C PHE A 208 -16.97 -2.02 3.73
N ALA A 209 -17.47 -2.09 2.48
CA ALA A 209 -18.80 -2.61 2.20
C ALA A 209 -18.94 -4.10 2.60
N LEU A 210 -17.91 -4.91 2.34
CA LEU A 210 -17.89 -6.32 2.75
C LEU A 210 -17.92 -6.46 4.27
N ALA A 211 -17.14 -5.68 5.01
CA ALA A 211 -17.11 -5.70 6.46
C ALA A 211 -18.48 -5.37 7.07
N ASN A 212 -19.16 -4.33 6.55
CA ASN A 212 -20.50 -3.97 6.99
C ASN A 212 -21.54 -5.05 6.69
N SER A 213 -21.53 -5.62 5.47
CA SER A 213 -22.48 -6.68 5.09
C SER A 213 -22.30 -7.98 5.87
N THR A 214 -21.06 -8.28 6.28
CA THR A 214 -20.72 -9.43 7.14
C THR A 214 -20.81 -9.14 8.64
N LYS A 215 -21.16 -7.90 9.02
CA LYS A 215 -21.26 -7.44 10.42
C LYS A 215 -19.96 -7.59 11.21
N ASN A 216 -18.80 -7.54 10.55
CA ASN A 216 -17.50 -7.49 11.22
C ASN A 216 -17.20 -6.04 11.62
N ARG A 217 -17.43 -5.70 12.91
CA ARG A 217 -17.37 -4.33 13.42
C ARG A 217 -15.94 -3.80 13.46
N GLU A 218 -14.99 -4.64 13.86
CA GLU A 218 -13.56 -4.32 13.91
C GLU A 218 -13.05 -4.04 12.51
N ARG A 219 -13.42 -4.87 11.54
CA ARG A 219 -13.02 -4.64 10.15
C ARG A 219 -13.68 -3.40 9.56
N ALA A 220 -14.97 -3.16 9.83
CA ALA A 220 -15.67 -1.97 9.37
C ALA A 220 -14.99 -0.70 9.91
N TYR A 221 -14.61 -0.71 11.19
CA TYR A 221 -13.85 0.37 11.82
C TYR A 221 -12.50 0.61 11.13
N VAL A 222 -11.72 -0.46 10.90
CA VAL A 222 -10.40 -0.36 10.26
C VAL A 222 -10.54 0.28 8.87
N GLU A 223 -11.44 -0.21 8.03
CA GLU A 223 -11.60 0.34 6.68
C GLU A 223 -12.18 1.76 6.69
N ALA A 224 -13.13 2.06 7.59
CA ALA A 224 -13.65 3.41 7.75
C ALA A 224 -12.53 4.39 8.11
N LYS A 225 -11.68 4.04 9.08
CA LYS A 225 -10.58 4.90 9.52
C LYS A 225 -9.56 5.14 8.40
N LYS A 226 -9.27 4.14 7.57
CA LYS A 226 -8.46 4.33 6.37
C LYS A 226 -9.08 5.34 5.41
N ILE A 227 -10.37 5.22 5.10
CA ILE A 227 -11.09 6.16 4.23
C ILE A 227 -11.03 7.59 4.79
N LEU A 228 -11.22 7.74 6.10
CA LEU A 228 -11.14 9.04 6.75
C LEU A 228 -9.72 9.63 6.67
N THR A 229 -8.69 8.80 6.86
CA THR A 229 -7.29 9.24 6.74
C THR A 229 -6.96 9.64 5.31
N ILE A 230 -7.37 8.83 4.32
CA ILE A 230 -7.23 9.12 2.89
C ILE A 230 -7.87 10.47 2.52
N ALA A 231 -9.00 10.81 3.14
CA ALA A 231 -9.69 12.08 2.91
C ALA A 231 -9.08 13.30 3.64
N GLN A 232 -8.12 13.06 4.55
CA GLN A 232 -7.46 14.08 5.36
C GLN A 232 -6.03 14.39 4.88
N THR A 233 -5.40 13.45 4.16
CA THR A 233 -4.15 13.68 3.41
C THR A 233 -4.42 14.53 2.19
#